data_AF-A0A0D0DHA9-F1
#
_entry.id   AF-A0A0D0DHA9-F1
#
_cell.length_a   1.000
_cell.length_b   1.000
_cell.length_c   1.000
_cell.angle_alpha   90.00
_cell.angle_beta   90.00
_cell.angle_gamma   90.00
#
_symmetry.space_group_name_H-M   'P 1'
#
loop_
_entity.id
_entity.type
_entity.pdbx_description
1 polymer ?
#
loop_
_entity_poly.entity_id
_entity_poly.type
_entity_poly.pdbx_seq_one_letter_code
_entity_poly.pdbx_strand_id
1 'polypeptide(L)'
;FITFHYRQASRTKDGSVPWMQISTHRSDYISYLPQGAKLREPSKLQKKEVISLLEFWRERHKSDPADIFTFRKWRDATGSCRS
;
A
#
# COMPACT_ATOMS: atom_id res chain seq x y z
N PHE A 1 1.51 -7.85 -3.27
CA PHE A 1 1.00 -6.60 -3.85
C PHE A 1 1.58 -5.37 -3.15
N ILE A 2 1.09 -4.97 -1.96
CA ILE A 2 1.54 -3.73 -1.27
C ILE A 2 3.06 -3.68 -1.06
N THR A 3 3.68 -4.75 -0.52
CA THR A 3 5.14 -4.81 -0.32
C THR A 3 5.93 -4.64 -1.62
N PHE A 4 5.41 -5.18 -2.73
CA PHE A 4 6.06 -5.05 -4.03
C PHE A 4 6.06 -3.58 -4.49
N HIS A 5 4.90 -2.92 -4.44
CA HIS A 5 4.79 -1.50 -4.80
C HIS A 5 5.60 -0.60 -3.85
N TYR A 6 5.68 -0.94 -2.56
CA TYR A 6 6.50 -0.19 -1.62
C TYR A 6 7.99 -0.26 -1.96
N ARG A 7 8.49 -1.46 -2.29
CA ARG A 7 9.88 -1.67 -2.70
C ARG A 7 10.21 -0.96 -4.02
N GLN A 8 9.26 -0.91 -4.94
CA GLN A 8 9.40 -0.11 -6.16
C GLN A 8 9.49 1.39 -5.86
N ALA A 9 8.57 1.94 -5.05
CA ALA A 9 8.57 3.36 -4.69
C ALA A 9 9.84 3.76 -3.91
N SER A 10 10.22 2.95 -2.93
CA SER A 10 11.41 3.18 -2.09
C SER A 10 12.74 2.93 -2.78
N ARG A 11 12.75 2.22 -3.93
CA ARG A 11 13.96 1.68 -4.57
C ARG A 11 14.83 0.84 -3.62
N THR A 12 14.20 0.24 -2.60
CA THR A 12 14.89 -0.62 -1.63
C THR A 12 14.39 -2.06 -1.78
N LYS A 13 15.30 -2.99 -2.11
CA LYS A 13 14.94 -4.41 -2.27
C LYS A 13 14.48 -5.04 -0.95
N ASP A 14 15.03 -4.59 0.16
CA ASP A 14 14.71 -5.05 1.52
C ASP A 14 13.81 -4.05 2.28
N GLY A 15 13.18 -3.13 1.57
CA GLY A 15 12.28 -2.15 2.14
C GLY A 15 11.18 -2.80 2.97
N SER A 16 11.17 -2.51 4.27
CA SER A 16 10.09 -2.89 5.17
C SER A 16 8.97 -1.87 5.07
N VAL A 17 7.75 -2.36 4.84
CA VAL A 17 6.57 -1.52 4.77
C VAL A 17 6.27 -0.98 6.18
N PRO A 18 6.13 0.35 6.35
CA PRO A 18 5.85 0.97 7.63
C PRO A 18 4.37 0.79 8.05
N TRP A 19 3.94 -0.44 8.28
CA TRP A 19 2.54 -0.81 8.50
C TRP A 19 1.87 -0.03 9.63
N MET A 20 2.59 0.23 10.72
CA MET A 20 2.07 1.02 11.84
C MET A 20 1.69 2.43 11.39
N GLN A 21 2.58 3.09 10.65
CA GLN A 21 2.37 4.47 10.19
C GLN A 21 1.30 4.54 9.10
N ILE A 22 1.26 3.55 8.22
CA ILE A 22 0.18 3.44 7.22
C ILE A 22 -1.17 3.21 7.90
N SER A 23 -1.23 2.43 8.99
CA SER A 23 -2.47 2.20 9.71
C SER A 23 -3.00 3.47 10.41
N THR A 24 -2.10 4.35 10.87
CA THR A 24 -2.44 5.61 11.54
C THR A 24 -2.72 6.75 10.55
N HIS A 25 -1.91 6.86 9.49
CA HIS A 25 -1.93 7.97 8.53
C HIS A 25 -2.20 7.47 7.10
N ARG A 26 -3.20 6.60 6.92
CA ARG A 26 -3.39 5.85 5.66
C ARG A 26 -3.38 6.70 4.39
N SER A 27 -4.06 7.84 4.41
CA SER A 27 -4.28 8.72 3.25
C SER A 27 -3.01 9.46 2.83
N ASP A 28 -2.06 9.59 3.75
CA ASP A 28 -0.75 10.18 3.51
C ASP A 28 0.18 9.20 2.79
N TYR A 29 -0.05 7.90 2.95
CA TYR A 29 0.83 6.86 2.41
C TYR A 29 0.30 6.23 1.14
N ILE A 30 -1.02 6.01 1.02
CA ILE A 30 -1.60 5.23 -0.08
C ILE A 30 -2.83 5.94 -0.64
N SER A 31 -2.84 6.11 -1.96
CA SER A 31 -4.03 6.54 -2.70
C SER A 31 -4.98 5.37 -2.97
N TYR A 32 -6.26 5.68 -3.14
CA TYR A 32 -7.30 4.72 -3.57
C TYR A 32 -7.42 3.51 -2.64
N LEU A 33 -7.97 3.75 -1.46
CA LEU A 33 -8.38 2.70 -0.52
C LEU A 33 -9.90 2.60 -0.46
N PRO A 34 -10.46 1.38 -0.36
CA PRO A 34 -11.88 1.23 -0.11
C PRO A 34 -12.27 1.90 1.22
N GLN A 35 -13.47 2.47 1.26
CA GLN A 35 -13.98 3.07 2.49
C GLN A 35 -14.05 2.02 3.60
N GLY A 36 -13.62 2.38 4.81
CA GLY A 36 -13.57 1.46 5.95
C GLY A 36 -12.50 0.36 5.89
N ALA A 37 -11.70 0.28 4.81
CA ALA A 37 -10.65 -0.72 4.71
C ALA A 37 -9.59 -0.55 5.82
N LYS A 38 -9.28 -1.66 6.49
CA LYS A 38 -8.17 -1.74 7.44
C LYS A 38 -6.92 -2.10 6.69
N LEU A 39 -5.95 -1.19 6.66
CA LEU A 39 -4.62 -1.51 6.16
C LEU A 39 -3.70 -1.80 7.34
N ARG A 40 -3.30 -3.05 7.46
CA ARG A 40 -2.41 -3.58 8.50
C ARG A 40 -1.46 -4.58 7.85
N GLU A 41 -0.51 -5.09 8.64
CA GLU A 41 0.30 -6.22 8.23
C GLU A 41 -0.57 -7.37 7.71
N PRO A 42 -0.17 -8.05 6.62
CA PRO A 42 -0.94 -9.16 6.04
C PRO A 42 -1.29 -10.25 7.04
N SER A 43 -0.40 -10.56 7.98
CA SER A 43 -0.61 -11.54 9.06
C SER A 43 -1.71 -11.16 10.04
N LYS A 44 -2.09 -9.88 10.10
CA LYS A 44 -3.11 -9.33 11.00
C LYS A 44 -4.46 -9.10 10.29
N LEU A 45 -4.56 -9.43 9.00
CA LEU A 45 -5.79 -9.29 8.22
C LEU A 45 -6.51 -10.64 8.13
N GLN A 46 -7.84 -10.59 8.18
CA GLN A 46 -8.65 -11.76 7.88
C GLN A 46 -8.63 -12.03 6.37
N LYS A 47 -8.76 -13.30 5.97
CA LYS A 47 -8.79 -13.70 4.55
C LYS A 47 -9.79 -12.88 3.73
N LYS A 48 -10.99 -12.62 4.27
CA LYS A 48 -12.00 -11.78 3.61
C LYS A 48 -11.54 -10.34 3.38
N GLU A 49 -10.82 -9.75 4.33
CA GLU A 49 -10.31 -8.38 4.22
C GLU A 49 -9.21 -8.31 3.14
N VAL A 50 -8.35 -9.33 3.06
CA VAL A 50 -7.32 -9.46 2.01
C VAL A 50 -7.97 -9.60 0.64
N ILE A 51 -8.98 -10.47 0.50
CA ILE A 51 -9.68 -10.67 -0.77
C ILE A 51 -10.35 -9.37 -1.23
N SER A 52 -11.12 -8.71 -0.36
CA SER A 52 -11.79 -7.46 -0.71
C SER A 52 -10.81 -6.35 -1.13
N LEU A 53 -9.63 -6.27 -0.51
CA LEU A 53 -8.58 -5.33 -0.91
C LEU A 53 -8.04 -5.66 -2.32
N LEU A 54 -7.74 -6.93 -2.60
CA LEU A 54 -7.24 -7.36 -3.91
C LEU A 54 -8.27 -7.19 -5.02
N GLU A 55 -9.54 -7.50 -4.75
CA GLU A 55 -10.65 -7.27 -5.69
C GLU A 55 -10.82 -5.79 -6.00
N PHE A 56 -10.75 -4.92 -5.00
CA PHE A 56 -10.81 -3.47 -5.21
C PHE A 56 -9.73 -2.98 -6.20
N TRP A 57 -8.46 -3.38 -6.01
CA TRP A 57 -7.39 -2.98 -6.94
C TRP A 57 -7.51 -3.66 -8.29
N ARG A 58 -8.05 -4.89 -8.36
CA ARG A 58 -8.32 -5.57 -9.62
C ARG A 58 -9.38 -4.84 -10.44
N GLU A 59 -10.48 -4.40 -9.83
CA GLU A 59 -11.49 -3.61 -10.51
C GLU A 59 -10.94 -2.26 -10.95
N ARG A 60 -10.13 -1.62 -10.11
CA ARG A 60 -9.46 -0.37 -10.48
C ARG A 60 -8.53 -0.54 -11.68
N HIS A 61 -7.78 -1.64 -11.76
CA HIS A 61 -6.93 -1.94 -12.91
C HIS A 61 -7.71 -2.06 -14.23
N LYS A 62 -8.98 -2.49 -14.20
CA LYS A 62 -9.83 -2.52 -15.39
C LYS A 62 -10.26 -1.12 -15.83
N SER A 63 -10.51 -0.22 -14.88
CA SER A 63 -10.96 1.14 -15.15
C SER A 63 -9.82 2.09 -15.50
N ASP A 64 -8.70 1.98 -14.81
CA ASP A 64 -7.49 2.80 -15.00
C ASP A 64 -6.25 1.93 -14.80
N PRO A 65 -5.73 1.31 -15.88
CA PRO A 65 -4.58 0.42 -15.79
C PRO A 65 -3.26 1.14 -15.47
N ALA A 66 -3.21 2.47 -15.65
CA ALA A 66 -2.00 3.26 -15.39
C ALA A 66 -1.90 3.72 -13.92
N ASP A 67 -3.03 3.90 -13.22
CA ASP A 67 -3.09 4.39 -11.84
C ASP A 67 -3.87 3.46 -10.89
N ILE A 68 -3.35 2.23 -10.74
CA ILE A 68 -3.96 1.19 -9.90
C ILE A 68 -3.68 1.42 -8.41
N PHE A 69 -2.42 1.73 -8.08
CA PHE A 69 -1.93 1.80 -6.71
C PHE A 69 -0.61 2.58 -6.64
N THR A 70 -0.58 3.63 -5.83
CA THR A 70 0.60 4.49 -5.68
C THR A 70 0.88 4.76 -4.20
N PHE A 71 2.14 4.59 -3.79
CA PHE A 71 2.62 5.10 -2.51
C PHE A 71 2.91 6.60 -2.64
N ARG A 72 2.27 7.41 -1.79
CA ARG A 72 2.48 8.85 -1.69
C ARG A 72 3.60 9.24 -0.73
N LYS A 73 4.01 8.30 0.13
CA LYS A 73 5.14 8.47 1.04
C LYS A 73 5.86 7.14 1.21
N TRP A 74 7.19 7.17 1.22
CA TRP A 74 8.04 5.99 1.45
C TRP A 74 9.35 6.38 2.14
N ARG A 75 10.02 5.41 2.77
CA ARG A 75 11.41 5.60 3.22
C ARG A 75 12.36 5.14 2.13
N ASP A 76 13.32 5.98 1.77
CA ASP A 76 14.38 5.61 0.82
C ASP A 76 15.48 4.77 1.51
N ALA A 77 16.50 4.38 0.74
CA ALA A 77 17.63 3.58 1.22
C ALA A 77 18.43 4.25 2.35
N THR A 78 18.31 5.58 2.52
CA THR A 78 18.98 6.33 3.59
C THR A 78 18.11 6.40 4.86
N GLY A 79 16.89 5.88 4.82
CA GLY A 79 15.91 5.99 5.90
C GLY A 79 15.12 7.30 5.90
N SER A 80 15.39 8.19 4.94
CA SER A 80 14.71 9.48 4.80
C SER A 80 13.31 9.29 4.23
N CYS A 81 12.32 9.98 4.80
CA CYS A 81 10.96 10.01 4.25
C CYS A 81 10.93 10.86 2.98
N ARG A 82 10.37 10.27 1.92
CA ARG A 82 10.09 10.91 0.63
C ARG A 82 8.59 10.92 0.39
N SER A 83 8.13 11.84 -0.46
CA SER A 83 6.74 11.97 -0.93
C SER A 83 6.69 12.10 -2.44
#